data_AF-A0A5R2N575-F1
#
_entry.id   AF-A0A5R2N575-F1
#
_cell.length_a   1.000
_cell.length_b   1.000
_cell.length_c   1.000
_cell.angle_alpha   90.00
_cell.angle_beta   90.00
_cell.angle_gamma   90.00
#
_symmetry.space_group_name_H-M   'P 1'
#
loop_
_entity.id
_entity.type
_entity.pdbx_description
1 polymer ?
#
loop_
_entity_poly.entity_id
_entity_poly.type
_entity_poly.pdbx_seq_one_letter_code
_entity_poly.pdbx_strand_id
1 'polypeptide(L)'
;IVWTPHSPIADSLALSGVRRFGSNYAGMRKWGSICYLLANVAGGFILAATGPRAVPVIIFLALGAALAAGLMAPRLGKPRKASPLSATEIQHAAPGLFNAYFLYFTLGVGIITASHAFLYGFVSIYWKSIGISDSVVGLLWAWGVVSEVCMFLFFNRIFASVPVVRVMLIAGIGSIVRWIAFPL
;
A
#
# COMPACT_ATOMS: atom_id res chain seq x y z
N ILE A 1 -13.87 12.69 -3.58
CA ILE A 1 -14.03 11.33 -3.01
C ILE A 1 -13.19 11.29 -1.74
N VAL A 2 -13.82 11.41 -0.56
CA VAL A 2 -13.12 11.26 0.72
C VAL A 2 -13.01 9.77 0.97
N TRP A 3 -11.82 9.19 0.78
CA TRP A 3 -11.57 7.80 1.12
C TRP A 3 -11.72 7.63 2.63
N THR A 4 -12.38 6.54 3.06
CA THR A 4 -12.40 6.18 4.48
C THR A 4 -10.96 5.98 4.97
N PRO A 5 -10.60 6.44 6.19
CA PRO A 5 -9.23 6.36 6.71
C PRO A 5 -8.82 4.93 7.10
N HIS A 6 -9.32 3.91 6.41
CA HIS A 6 -9.06 2.50 6.69
C HIS A 6 -7.57 2.14 6.54
N SER A 7 -6.91 2.59 5.47
CA SER A 7 -5.48 2.35 5.24
C SER A 7 -4.58 2.94 6.34
N PRO A 8 -4.66 4.23 6.70
CA PRO A 8 -3.82 4.77 7.77
C PRO A 8 -4.13 4.16 9.15
N ILE A 9 -5.38 3.76 9.41
CA ILE A 9 -5.74 3.04 10.64
C ILE A 9 -5.09 1.65 10.66
N ALA A 10 -5.17 0.90 9.56
CA ALA A 10 -4.56 -0.43 9.45
C ALA A 10 -3.04 -0.36 9.61
N ASP A 11 -2.38 0.61 8.99
CA ASP A 11 -0.93 0.82 9.10
C ASP A 11 -0.53 1.23 10.52
N SER A 12 -1.32 2.10 11.18
CA SER A 12 -1.11 2.47 12.58
C SER A 12 -1.24 1.27 13.52
N LEU A 13 -2.18 0.37 13.25
CA LEU A 13 -2.35 -0.88 13.98
C LEU A 13 -1.16 -1.83 13.77
N ALA A 14 -0.68 -1.96 12.53
CA ALA A 14 0.49 -2.76 12.20
C ALA A 14 1.76 -2.22 12.90
N LEU A 15 1.99 -0.90 12.86
CA LEU A 15 3.09 -0.24 13.57
C LEU A 15 2.97 -0.38 15.09
N SER A 16 1.75 -0.37 15.62
CA SER A 16 1.51 -0.72 17.02
C SER A 16 1.91 -2.16 17.29
N GLY A 17 1.56 -3.11 16.43
CA GLY A 17 2.01 -4.50 16.52
C GLY A 17 3.53 -4.65 16.54
N VAL A 18 4.24 -3.92 15.68
CA VAL A 18 5.72 -3.85 15.66
C VAL A 18 6.27 -3.39 17.02
N ARG A 19 5.69 -2.34 17.62
CA ARG A 19 6.13 -1.81 18.92
C ARG A 19 5.84 -2.76 20.09
N ARG A 20 4.72 -3.49 20.06
CA ARG A 20 4.27 -4.34 21.18
C ARG A 20 4.84 -5.75 21.11
N PHE A 21 4.89 -6.34 19.92
CA PHE A 21 5.28 -7.73 19.72
C PHE A 21 6.66 -7.91 19.09
N GLY A 22 7.33 -6.81 18.67
CA GLY A 22 8.62 -6.88 17.97
C GLY A 22 8.48 -7.40 16.53
N SER A 23 7.27 -7.37 15.97
CA SER A 23 6.99 -7.82 14.61
C SER A 23 7.73 -6.98 13.57
N ASN A 24 7.95 -7.54 12.38
CA ASN A 24 8.59 -6.82 11.27
C ASN A 24 7.54 -6.23 10.33
N TYR A 25 7.47 -4.90 10.23
CA TYR A 25 6.52 -4.19 9.38
C TYR A 25 6.61 -4.60 7.91
N ALA A 26 7.83 -4.65 7.34
CA ALA A 26 8.03 -5.11 5.97
C ALA A 26 7.57 -6.57 5.82
N GLY A 27 7.76 -7.40 6.85
CA GLY A 27 7.19 -8.75 6.94
C GLY A 27 5.68 -8.78 6.78
N MET A 28 4.96 -7.94 7.53
CA MET A 28 3.50 -7.83 7.48
C MET A 28 3.03 -7.34 6.11
N ARG A 29 3.73 -6.36 5.52
CA ARG A 29 3.38 -5.79 4.22
C ARG A 29 3.56 -6.80 3.07
N LYS A 30 4.62 -7.62 3.10
CA LYS A 30 4.82 -8.73 2.14
C LYS A 30 3.63 -9.67 2.07
N TRP A 31 3.17 -10.14 3.23
CA TRP A 31 1.99 -11.02 3.30
C TRP A 31 0.73 -10.33 2.79
N GLY A 32 0.57 -9.03 3.07
CA GLY A 32 -0.49 -8.20 2.49
C GLY A 32 -0.46 -8.19 0.96
N SER A 33 0.69 -7.92 0.33
CA SER A 33 0.84 -7.93 -1.13
C SER A 33 0.62 -9.32 -1.73
N ILE A 34 1.07 -10.40 -1.06
CA ILE A 34 0.81 -11.78 -1.49
C ILE A 34 -0.70 -12.08 -1.45
N CYS A 35 -1.39 -11.72 -0.36
CA CYS A 35 -2.84 -11.91 -0.26
C CYS A 35 -3.59 -11.09 -1.31
N TYR A 36 -3.16 -9.86 -1.59
CA TYR A 36 -3.70 -9.02 -2.65
C TYR A 36 -3.53 -9.65 -4.03
N LEU A 37 -2.35 -10.21 -4.34
CA LEU A 37 -2.10 -10.93 -5.59
C LEU A 37 -3.04 -12.12 -5.73
N LEU A 38 -3.11 -12.97 -4.70
CA LEU A 38 -3.95 -14.15 -4.69
C LEU A 38 -5.43 -13.77 -4.84
N ALA A 39 -5.89 -12.73 -4.14
CA ALA A 39 -7.25 -12.22 -4.24
C ALA A 39 -7.56 -11.67 -5.64
N ASN A 40 -6.63 -10.97 -6.29
CA ASN A 40 -6.81 -10.49 -7.66
C ASN A 40 -6.91 -11.64 -8.66
N VAL A 41 -6.02 -12.64 -8.55
CA VAL A 41 -6.02 -13.81 -9.44
C VAL A 41 -7.29 -14.62 -9.24
N ALA A 42 -7.63 -14.97 -7.98
CA ALA A 42 -8.84 -15.71 -7.66
C ALA A 42 -10.11 -14.93 -8.06
N GLY A 43 -10.16 -13.63 -7.75
CA GLY A 43 -11.26 -12.75 -8.14
C GLY A 43 -11.44 -12.69 -9.66
N GLY A 44 -10.35 -12.61 -10.43
CA GLY A 44 -10.37 -12.67 -11.88
C GLY A 44 -10.97 -13.96 -12.43
N PHE A 45 -10.56 -15.12 -11.93
CA PHE A 45 -11.12 -16.41 -12.33
C PHE A 45 -12.60 -16.55 -11.96
N ILE A 46 -12.98 -16.15 -10.74
CA ILE A 46 -14.37 -16.18 -10.30
C ILE A 46 -15.23 -15.29 -11.20
N LEU A 47 -14.76 -14.07 -11.50
CA LEU A 47 -15.48 -13.12 -12.35
C LEU A 47 -15.62 -13.62 -13.79
N ALA A 48 -14.58 -14.27 -14.33
CA ALA A 48 -14.64 -14.89 -15.65
C ALA A 48 -15.69 -16.01 -15.74
N ALA A 49 -15.86 -16.80 -14.68
CA ALA A 49 -16.82 -17.91 -14.65
C ALA A 49 -18.25 -17.49 -14.30
N THR A 50 -18.42 -16.52 -13.40
CA THR A 50 -19.73 -16.16 -12.81
C THR A 50 -20.28 -14.81 -13.30
N GLY A 51 -19.46 -14.02 -13.98
CA GLY A 51 -19.78 -12.70 -14.49
C GLY A 51 -19.88 -11.61 -13.41
N PRO A 52 -20.16 -10.35 -13.80
CA PRO A 52 -20.10 -9.18 -12.91
C PRO A 52 -21.03 -9.23 -11.69
N ARG A 53 -22.08 -10.05 -11.74
CA ARG A 53 -23.06 -10.19 -10.66
C ARG A 53 -22.49 -10.85 -9.39
N ALA A 54 -21.32 -11.49 -9.47
CA ALA A 54 -20.64 -12.04 -8.30
C ALA A 54 -19.93 -10.98 -7.45
N VAL A 55 -19.64 -9.80 -8.00
CA VAL A 55 -18.89 -8.75 -7.30
C VAL A 55 -19.52 -8.36 -5.95
N PRO A 56 -20.83 -8.09 -5.84
CA PRO A 56 -21.45 -7.75 -4.55
C PRO A 56 -21.31 -8.87 -3.51
N VAL A 57 -21.40 -10.14 -3.93
CA VAL A 57 -21.27 -11.31 -3.04
C VAL A 57 -19.83 -11.44 -2.54
N ILE A 58 -18.85 -11.28 -3.44
CA ILE A 58 -17.42 -11.31 -3.07
C ILE A 58 -17.11 -10.21 -2.06
N ILE A 59 -17.60 -8.99 -2.28
CA ILE A 59 -17.42 -7.87 -1.36
C ILE A 59 -18.06 -8.18 0.00
N PHE A 60 -19.30 -8.69 0.01
CA PHE A 60 -20.01 -9.04 1.24
C PHE A 60 -19.24 -10.08 2.06
N LEU A 61 -18.78 -11.16 1.41
CA LEU A 61 -17.99 -12.21 2.07
C LEU A 61 -16.65 -11.66 2.59
N ALA A 62 -15.96 -10.82 1.82
CA ALA A 62 -14.69 -10.22 2.23
C ALA A 62 -14.86 -9.30 3.45
N LEU A 63 -15.91 -8.47 3.47
CA LEU A 63 -16.24 -7.62 4.62
C LEU A 63 -16.64 -8.44 5.84
N GLY A 64 -17.41 -9.52 5.65
CA GLY A 64 -17.76 -10.45 6.73
C GLY A 64 -16.53 -11.14 7.32
N ALA A 65 -15.61 -11.60 6.48
CA ALA A 65 -14.33 -12.17 6.92
C ALA A 65 -13.46 -11.14 7.66
N ALA A 66 -13.40 -9.90 7.18
CA ALA A 66 -12.69 -8.82 7.86
C ALA A 66 -13.29 -8.49 9.24
N LEU A 67 -14.63 -8.50 9.35
CA LEU A 67 -15.32 -8.34 10.62
C LEU A 67 -15.01 -9.48 11.59
N ALA A 68 -15.13 -10.73 11.13
CA ALA A 68 -14.81 -11.91 11.94
C ALA A 68 -13.35 -11.88 12.42
N ALA A 69 -12.40 -11.57 11.53
CA ALA A 69 -11.00 -11.39 11.88
C ALA A 69 -10.80 -10.26 12.91
N GLY A 70 -11.52 -9.15 12.77
CA GLY A 70 -11.50 -8.05 13.74
C GLY A 70 -12.05 -8.43 15.13
N LEU A 71 -13.07 -9.28 15.19
CA LEU A 71 -13.65 -9.79 16.44
C LEU A 71 -12.76 -10.85 17.11
N MET A 72 -12.08 -11.68 16.32
CA MET A 72 -11.14 -12.70 16.80
C MET A 72 -9.75 -12.12 17.14
N ALA A 73 -9.44 -10.92 16.65
CA ALA A 73 -8.15 -10.29 16.90
C ALA A 73 -7.96 -10.06 18.41
N PRO A 74 -6.83 -10.50 18.99
CA PRO A 74 -6.56 -10.30 20.40
C PRO A 74 -6.52 -8.80 20.70
N ARG A 75 -7.17 -8.39 21.80
CA ARG A 75 -7.12 -7.00 22.27
C ARG A 75 -5.66 -6.60 22.43
N LEU A 76 -5.29 -5.45 21.87
CA LEU A 76 -3.93 -4.93 21.99
C LEU A 76 -3.61 -4.66 23.47
N GLY A 77 -2.95 -5.60 24.13
CA GLY A 77 -2.47 -5.51 25.52
C GLY A 77 -1.37 -4.46 25.68
N LYS A 78 -0.92 -4.16 26.92
CA LYS A 78 -0.01 -3.04 27.20
C LYS A 78 1.25 -3.03 26.30
N PRO A 79 1.71 -1.86 25.81
CA PRO A 79 2.85 -1.79 24.92
C PRO A 79 4.15 -2.30 25.57
N ARG A 80 4.93 -3.12 24.85
CA ARG A 80 6.29 -3.54 25.26
C ARG A 80 7.30 -2.40 25.23
N LYS A 81 7.09 -1.42 24.35
CA LYS A 81 7.78 -0.11 24.35
C LYS A 81 6.73 0.97 24.56
N ALA A 82 6.96 1.87 25.51
CA ALA A 82 6.08 3.02 25.75
C ALA A 82 5.89 3.83 24.45
N SER A 83 4.68 4.37 24.25
CA SER A 83 4.49 5.39 23.22
C SER A 83 5.43 6.55 23.54
N PRO A 84 6.20 7.08 22.57
CA PRO A 84 7.02 8.25 22.82
C PRO A 84 6.21 9.51 23.11
N LEU A 85 4.89 9.50 22.86
CA LEU A 85 3.99 10.62 23.09
C LEU A 85 2.67 10.14 23.73
N SER A 86 2.28 10.77 24.83
CA SER A 86 0.94 10.81 25.42
C SER A 86 -0.05 11.50 24.49
N ALA A 87 -1.37 11.27 24.66
CA ALA A 87 -2.42 11.94 23.89
C ALA A 87 -2.30 13.48 23.95
N THR A 88 -1.86 14.01 25.10
CA THR A 88 -1.57 15.44 25.29
C THR A 88 -0.33 15.88 24.51
N GLU A 89 0.70 15.05 24.42
CA GLU A 89 1.94 15.36 23.70
C GLU A 89 1.76 15.26 22.18
N ILE A 90 0.81 14.44 21.69
CA ILE A 90 0.43 14.41 20.27
C ILE A 90 -0.20 15.75 19.83
N GLN A 91 -1.04 16.35 20.67
CA GLN A 91 -1.60 17.69 20.40
C GLN A 91 -0.51 18.77 20.40
N HIS A 92 0.45 18.70 21.33
CA HIS A 92 1.59 19.62 21.36
C HIS A 92 2.60 19.40 20.23
N ALA A 93 2.65 18.19 19.64
CA ALA A 93 3.46 17.87 18.47
C ALA A 93 2.78 18.25 17.13
N ALA A 94 1.48 18.61 17.15
CA ALA A 94 0.74 18.99 15.96
C ALA A 94 1.35 20.18 15.17
N PRO A 95 1.93 21.22 15.80
CA PRO A 95 2.68 22.26 15.08
C PRO A 95 3.89 21.73 14.30
N GLY A 96 4.44 20.58 14.70
CA GLY A 96 5.52 19.89 13.98
C GLY A 96 5.11 19.40 12.59
N LEU A 97 3.82 19.22 12.32
CA LEU A 97 3.28 18.93 10.98
C LEU A 97 3.44 20.12 10.02
N PHE A 98 3.61 21.33 10.54
CA PHE A 98 3.88 22.53 9.74
C PHE A 98 5.37 22.85 9.61
N ASN A 99 6.25 21.97 10.07
CA ASN A 99 7.68 22.11 9.84
C ASN A 99 7.97 22.05 8.33
N ALA A 100 8.72 23.03 7.82
CA ALA A 100 9.09 23.11 6.41
C ALA A 100 9.68 21.81 5.86
N TYR A 101 10.52 21.12 6.63
CA TYR A 101 11.09 19.84 6.24
C TYR A 101 10.02 18.76 6.01
N PHE A 102 9.06 18.64 6.93
CA PHE A 102 7.96 17.69 6.81
C PHE A 102 7.02 18.06 5.66
N LEU A 103 6.76 19.35 5.46
CA LEU A 103 5.95 19.85 4.35
C LEU A 103 6.59 19.55 2.99
N TYR A 104 7.90 19.83 2.82
CA TYR A 104 8.61 19.52 1.58
C TYR A 104 8.65 18.01 1.32
N PHE A 105 8.89 17.22 2.35
CA PHE A 105 8.87 15.76 2.25
C PHE A 105 7.48 15.26 1.81
N THR A 106 6.43 15.71 2.48
CA THR A 106 5.04 15.33 2.18
C THR A 106 4.62 15.78 0.79
N LEU A 107 5.01 17.00 0.39
CA LEU A 107 4.75 17.53 -0.93
C LEU A 107 5.47 16.73 -2.02
N GLY A 108 6.74 16.37 -1.82
CA GLY A 108 7.50 15.52 -2.74
C GLY A 108 6.87 14.14 -2.93
N VAL A 109 6.50 13.48 -1.82
CA VAL A 109 5.77 12.20 -1.88
C VAL A 109 4.42 12.36 -2.55
N GLY A 110 3.71 13.46 -2.25
CA GLY A 110 2.43 13.80 -2.84
C GLY A 110 2.51 13.93 -4.34
N ILE A 111 3.52 14.63 -4.87
CA ILE A 111 3.75 14.78 -6.32
C ILE A 111 4.07 13.43 -6.97
N ILE A 112 4.95 12.62 -6.38
CA ILE A 112 5.28 11.29 -6.90
C ILE A 112 4.04 10.42 -6.95
N THR A 113 3.24 10.42 -5.88
CA THR A 113 2.01 9.62 -5.78
C THR A 113 0.94 10.12 -6.74
N ALA A 114 0.77 11.45 -6.87
CA ALA A 114 -0.19 12.06 -7.77
C ALA A 114 0.13 11.77 -9.24
N SER A 115 1.40 11.79 -9.64
CA SER A 115 1.78 11.39 -11.01
C SER A 115 1.37 9.95 -11.31
N HIS A 116 1.62 9.02 -10.38
CA HIS A 116 1.25 7.62 -10.55
C HIS A 116 -0.25 7.34 -10.39
N ALA A 117 -1.01 8.20 -9.70
CA ALA A 117 -2.45 8.03 -9.55
C ALA A 117 -3.17 7.99 -10.91
N PHE A 118 -2.71 8.80 -11.87
CA PHE A 118 -3.21 8.76 -13.24
C PHE A 118 -2.98 7.39 -13.88
N LEU A 119 -1.78 6.83 -13.70
CA LEU A 119 -1.43 5.51 -14.22
C LEU A 119 -2.34 4.43 -13.61
N TYR A 120 -2.51 4.41 -12.30
CA TYR A 120 -3.34 3.40 -11.65
C TYR A 120 -4.81 3.47 -12.05
N GLY A 121 -5.32 4.66 -12.38
CA GLY A 121 -6.71 4.83 -12.84
C GLY A 121 -6.92 4.50 -14.32
N PHE A 122 -5.99 4.90 -15.20
CA PHE A 122 -6.24 4.96 -16.65
C PHE A 122 -5.38 4.01 -17.48
N VAL A 123 -4.30 3.43 -16.95
CA VAL A 123 -3.37 2.62 -17.77
C VAL A 123 -4.03 1.39 -18.38
N SER A 124 -4.93 0.73 -17.64
CA SER A 124 -5.67 -0.43 -18.16
C SER A 124 -6.59 -0.05 -19.32
N ILE A 125 -7.15 1.17 -19.30
CA ILE A 125 -7.99 1.69 -20.40
C ILE A 125 -7.12 2.01 -21.61
N TYR A 126 -5.99 2.67 -21.39
CA TYR A 126 -5.02 2.99 -22.45
C TYR A 126 -4.49 1.73 -23.14
N TRP A 127 -4.05 0.72 -22.38
CA TRP A 127 -3.58 -0.54 -22.94
C TRP A 127 -4.63 -1.24 -23.79
N LYS A 128 -5.90 -1.24 -23.35
CA LYS A 128 -6.99 -1.76 -24.17
C LYS A 128 -7.22 -0.94 -25.45
N SER A 129 -7.08 0.39 -25.39
CA SER A 129 -7.25 1.25 -26.58
C SER A 129 -6.18 1.01 -27.66
N ILE A 130 -4.97 0.58 -27.28
CA ILE A 130 -3.91 0.20 -28.22
C ILE A 130 -3.96 -1.29 -28.61
N GLY A 131 -5.05 -2.00 -28.26
CA GLY A 131 -5.30 -3.38 -28.68
C GLY A 131 -4.71 -4.47 -27.79
N ILE A 132 -4.21 -4.14 -26.58
CA ILE A 132 -3.72 -5.16 -25.63
C ILE A 132 -4.92 -5.88 -25.02
N SER A 133 -4.90 -7.22 -25.09
CA SER A 133 -5.96 -8.07 -24.54
C SER A 133 -6.06 -7.99 -23.01
N ASP A 134 -7.26 -8.24 -22.47
CA ASP A 134 -7.54 -8.23 -21.03
C ASP A 134 -6.63 -9.18 -20.23
N SER A 135 -6.28 -10.33 -20.81
CA SER A 135 -5.39 -11.31 -20.19
C SER A 135 -3.97 -10.74 -20.00
N VAL A 136 -3.46 -10.03 -21.02
CA VAL A 136 -2.13 -9.41 -20.96
C VAL A 136 -2.14 -8.22 -19.99
N VAL A 137 -3.21 -7.42 -19.97
CA VAL A 137 -3.38 -6.35 -18.96
C VAL A 137 -3.30 -6.92 -17.54
N GLY A 138 -4.01 -8.02 -17.26
CA GLY A 138 -3.94 -8.71 -15.98
C GLY A 138 -2.53 -9.18 -15.63
N LEU A 139 -1.80 -9.73 -16.60
CA LEU A 139 -0.42 -10.18 -16.41
C LEU A 139 0.54 -9.02 -16.08
N LEU A 140 0.38 -7.86 -16.74
CA LEU A 140 1.17 -6.67 -16.46
C LEU A 140 0.95 -6.16 -15.02
N TRP A 141 -0.29 -6.21 -14.52
CA TRP A 141 -0.58 -5.89 -13.13
C TRP A 141 0.00 -6.92 -12.16
N ALA A 142 -0.13 -8.21 -12.46
CA ALA A 142 0.47 -9.28 -11.66
C ALA A 142 1.99 -9.11 -11.55
N TRP A 143 2.66 -8.75 -12.64
CA TRP A 143 4.09 -8.43 -12.64
C TRP A 143 4.45 -7.25 -11.73
N GLY A 144 3.61 -6.21 -11.71
CA GLY A 144 3.75 -5.08 -10.79
C GLY A 144 3.71 -5.52 -9.32
N VAL A 145 2.77 -6.41 -8.96
CA VAL A 145 2.65 -6.94 -7.59
C VAL A 145 3.83 -7.85 -7.24
N VAL A 146 4.28 -8.70 -8.16
CA VAL A 146 5.49 -9.53 -7.95
C VAL A 146 6.71 -8.64 -7.69
N SER A 147 6.87 -7.56 -8.47
CA SER A 147 7.95 -6.59 -8.27
C SER A 147 7.88 -5.91 -6.90
N GLU A 148 6.67 -5.56 -6.43
CA GLU A 148 6.44 -5.01 -5.09
C GLU A 148 6.83 -6.01 -3.99
N VAL A 149 6.41 -7.28 -4.12
CA VAL A 149 6.75 -8.35 -3.16
C VAL A 149 8.27 -8.55 -3.09
N CYS A 150 8.94 -8.62 -4.24
CA CYS A 150 10.40 -8.70 -4.32
C CYS A 150 11.06 -7.49 -3.62
N MET A 151 10.58 -6.28 -3.89
CA MET A 151 11.11 -5.07 -3.24
C MET A 151 10.99 -5.18 -1.71
N PHE A 152 9.82 -5.53 -1.17
CA PHE A 152 9.66 -5.68 0.29
C PHE A 152 10.45 -6.85 0.89
N LEU A 153 10.72 -7.91 0.13
CA LEU A 153 11.59 -9.03 0.56
C LEU A 153 13.01 -8.54 0.83
N PHE A 154 13.55 -7.72 -0.07
CA PHE A 154 14.91 -7.21 0.05
C PHE A 154 15.01 -5.85 0.75
N PHE A 155 13.88 -5.18 1.04
CA PHE A 155 13.87 -3.81 1.54
C PHE A 155 14.72 -3.62 2.80
N ASN A 156 14.48 -4.43 3.83
CA ASN A 156 15.27 -4.34 5.07
C ASN A 156 16.74 -4.72 4.85
N ARG A 157 17.05 -5.61 3.89
CA ARG A 157 18.44 -6.02 3.63
C ARG A 157 19.23 -4.93 2.91
N ILE A 158 18.57 -4.21 1.99
CA ILE A 158 19.20 -3.20 1.13
C ILE A 158 19.18 -1.81 1.79
N PHE A 159 18.07 -1.45 2.43
CA PHE A 159 17.80 -0.07 2.87
C PHE A 159 17.83 0.14 4.37
N ALA A 160 18.08 -0.88 5.21
CA ALA A 160 18.12 -0.70 6.67
C ALA A 160 19.15 0.34 7.15
N SER A 161 20.27 0.50 6.44
CA SER A 161 21.32 1.47 6.75
C SER A 161 21.22 2.77 5.93
N VAL A 162 20.24 2.87 5.01
CA VAL A 162 20.13 4.01 4.10
C VAL A 162 19.20 5.07 4.70
N PRO A 163 19.63 6.36 4.75
CA PRO A 163 18.76 7.45 5.19
C PRO A 163 17.49 7.55 4.36
N VAL A 164 16.35 7.79 5.00
CA VAL A 164 15.01 7.86 4.36
C VAL A 164 14.98 8.85 3.19
N VAL A 165 15.65 10.01 3.32
CA VAL A 165 15.74 11.01 2.25
C VAL A 165 16.38 10.43 0.98
N ARG A 166 17.44 9.63 1.12
CA ARG A 166 18.10 9.00 -0.03
C ARG A 166 17.20 7.98 -0.70
N VAL A 167 16.47 7.18 0.10
CA VAL A 167 15.48 6.23 -0.43
C VAL A 167 14.41 6.98 -1.24
N MET A 168 13.95 8.14 -0.75
CA MET A 168 13.00 8.97 -1.49
C MET A 168 13.56 9.56 -2.77
N LEU A 169 14.81 10.05 -2.76
CA LEU A 169 15.45 10.55 -3.97
C LEU A 169 15.59 9.45 -5.03
N ILE A 170 15.98 8.24 -4.62
CA ILE A 170 16.05 7.08 -5.53
C ILE A 170 14.66 6.78 -6.12
N ALA A 171 13.62 6.76 -5.28
CA ALA A 171 12.25 6.55 -5.74
C ALA A 171 11.78 7.65 -6.71
N GLY A 172 12.12 8.92 -6.43
CA GLY A 172 11.82 10.07 -7.29
C GLY A 172 12.53 10.00 -8.64
N ILE A 173 13.81 9.66 -8.66
CA ILE A 173 14.57 9.45 -9.92
C ILE A 173 13.96 8.29 -10.70
N GLY A 174 13.63 7.17 -10.05
CA GLY A 174 12.96 6.04 -10.69
C GLY A 174 11.61 6.43 -11.30
N SER A 175 10.83 7.27 -10.61
CA SER A 175 9.59 7.84 -11.14
C SER A 175 9.84 8.66 -12.42
N ILE A 176 10.85 9.53 -12.42
CA ILE A 176 11.20 10.35 -13.60
C ILE A 176 11.60 9.46 -14.77
N VAL A 177 12.51 8.52 -14.55
CA VAL A 177 12.96 7.58 -15.59
C VAL A 177 11.80 6.81 -16.17
N ARG A 178 10.87 6.32 -15.33
CA ARG A 178 9.66 5.64 -15.79
C ARG A 178 8.84 6.52 -16.72
N TRP A 179 8.57 7.77 -16.35
CA TRP A 179 7.73 8.66 -17.16
C TRP A 179 8.40 9.08 -18.47
N ILE A 180 9.74 9.22 -18.48
CA ILE A 180 10.51 9.45 -19.71
C ILE A 180 10.45 8.23 -20.63
N ALA A 181 10.53 7.02 -20.06
CA ALA A 181 10.49 5.77 -20.80
C ALA A 181 9.06 5.33 -21.18
N PHE A 182 8.02 5.95 -20.61
CA PHE A 182 6.64 5.62 -20.94
C PHE A 182 6.40 6.05 -22.39
N PRO A 183 6.03 5.14 -23.29
CA PRO A 183 5.84 5.47 -24.69
C PRO A 183 4.72 6.51 -24.82
N LEU A 184 5.02 7.59 -25.55
CA LEU A 184 4.01 8.50 -26.10
C LEU A 184 3.16 7.76 -27.14
#